data_AF-A0A946VE28-F1
#
_entry.id   AF-A0A946VE28-F1
#
_cell.length_a   1.000
_cell.length_b   1.000
_cell.length_c   1.000
_cell.angle_alpha   90.00
_cell.angle_beta   90.00
_cell.angle_gamma   90.00
#
_symmetry.space_group_name_H-M   'P 1'
#
loop_
_entity.id
_entity.type
_entity.pdbx_description
1 polymer ?
#
loop_
_entity_poly.entity_id
_entity_poly.type
_entity_poly.pdbx_seq_one_letter_code
_entity_poly.pdbx_strand_id
1 'polypeptide(L)'
;MEKKPLQVTMAGIAYIEVLVAIVLIVVALVPAMEALRPGVVGAAIHENRLADHYQLAGRMETLLAEPFTDLAAAAAAAGNETTPTTYSDTVTHPDGRQITRNVFLSRYDADNADADNDPFTGTEDDLLWIRVEIAGSANGLESLLSVYD
;
A
#
# COMPACT_ATOMS: atom_id res chain seq x y z
N MET A 1 -65.01 -9.32 51.19
CA MET A 1 -64.67 -10.30 50.14
C MET A 1 -63.75 -9.62 49.15
N GLU A 2 -62.49 -10.03 49.14
CA GLU A 2 -61.37 -9.44 48.41
C GLU A 2 -61.38 -9.90 46.95
N LYS A 3 -61.35 -8.97 45.99
CA LYS A 3 -61.30 -9.29 44.56
C LYS A 3 -59.89 -9.75 44.20
N LYS A 4 -59.73 -11.04 43.95
CA LYS A 4 -58.47 -11.65 43.48
C LYS A 4 -58.21 -11.21 42.02
N PRO A 5 -57.06 -10.61 41.68
CA PRO A 5 -56.76 -10.21 40.32
C PRO A 5 -56.52 -11.45 39.44
N LEU A 6 -57.15 -11.46 38.26
CA LEU A 6 -56.88 -12.45 37.21
C LEU A 6 -55.45 -12.27 36.72
N GLN A 7 -54.57 -13.24 36.98
CA GLN A 7 -53.26 -13.32 36.33
C GLN A 7 -53.47 -13.70 34.86
N VAL A 8 -53.35 -12.72 33.96
CA VAL A 8 -53.33 -12.97 32.51
C VAL A 8 -51.94 -13.50 32.16
N THR A 9 -51.83 -14.78 31.88
CA THR A 9 -50.57 -15.39 31.43
C THR A 9 -50.28 -14.94 30.00
N MET A 10 -49.33 -14.01 29.81
CA MET A 10 -48.95 -13.43 28.51
C MET A 10 -48.13 -14.38 27.61
N ALA A 11 -48.03 -15.67 27.95
CA ALA A 11 -47.14 -16.64 27.29
C ALA A 11 -47.40 -16.81 25.78
N GLY A 12 -48.65 -16.65 25.32
CA GLY A 12 -48.99 -16.75 23.89
C GLY A 12 -48.44 -15.59 23.05
N ILE A 13 -48.34 -14.39 23.62
CA ILE A 13 -47.78 -13.21 22.94
C ILE A 13 -46.25 -13.32 22.89
N ALA A 14 -45.62 -13.79 23.98
CA ALA A 14 -44.17 -14.00 24.04
C ALA A 14 -43.68 -15.02 22.99
N TYR A 15 -44.44 -16.08 22.72
CA TYR A 15 -44.08 -17.06 21.68
C TYR A 15 -44.11 -16.45 20.27
N ILE A 16 -45.15 -15.66 19.97
CA ILE A 16 -45.27 -14.95 18.69
C ILE A 16 -44.15 -13.91 18.54
N GLU A 17 -43.83 -13.18 19.61
CA GLU A 17 -42.74 -12.21 19.62
C GLU A 17 -41.40 -12.86 19.30
N VAL A 18 -41.09 -14.02 19.90
CA VAL A 18 -39.85 -14.75 19.61
C VAL A 18 -39.82 -15.25 18.16
N LEU A 19 -40.93 -15.76 17.64
CA LEU A 19 -41.01 -16.19 16.23
C LEU A 19 -40.78 -15.03 15.27
N VAL A 20 -41.41 -13.89 15.52
CA VAL A 20 -41.24 -12.68 14.71
C VAL A 20 -39.80 -12.18 14.82
N ALA A 21 -39.21 -12.17 16.01
CA ALA A 21 -37.81 -11.77 16.21
C ALA A 21 -36.84 -12.66 15.43
N ILE A 22 -37.05 -13.99 15.42
CA ILE A 22 -36.21 -14.91 14.63
C ILE A 22 -36.33 -14.61 13.13
N VAL A 23 -37.55 -14.41 12.63
CA VAL A 23 -37.77 -14.05 11.22
C VAL A 23 -37.07 -12.74 10.88
N LEU A 24 -37.16 -11.73 11.75
CA LEU A 24 -36.49 -10.45 11.56
C LEU A 24 -34.96 -10.57 11.56
N ILE A 25 -34.38 -11.39 12.45
CA ILE A 25 -32.93 -11.65 12.47
C ILE A 25 -32.47 -12.31 11.17
N VAL A 26 -33.18 -13.35 10.71
CA VAL A 26 -32.82 -14.06 9.47
C VAL A 26 -32.89 -13.14 8.26
N VAL A 27 -33.94 -12.33 8.16
CA VAL A 27 -34.11 -11.36 7.05
C VAL A 27 -33.05 -10.26 7.10
N ALA A 28 -32.66 -9.80 8.29
CA ALA A 28 -31.64 -8.77 8.45
C ALA A 28 -30.20 -9.29 8.28
N LEU A 29 -29.96 -10.60 8.41
CA LEU A 29 -28.60 -11.16 8.40
C LEU A 29 -27.92 -11.03 7.03
N VAL A 30 -28.64 -11.28 5.94
CA VAL A 30 -28.09 -11.20 4.58
C VAL A 30 -27.56 -9.79 4.26
N PRO A 31 -28.36 -8.72 4.37
CA PRO A 31 -27.85 -7.37 4.13
C PRO A 31 -26.77 -6.93 5.14
N ALA A 32 -26.82 -7.43 6.39
CA ALA A 32 -25.76 -7.15 7.37
C ALA A 32 -24.40 -7.77 6.96
N MET A 33 -24.39 -9.00 6.47
CA MET A 33 -23.17 -9.64 5.96
C MET A 33 -22.64 -8.95 4.70
N GLU A 34 -23.54 -8.54 3.79
CA GLU A 34 -23.16 -7.79 2.58
C GLU A 34 -22.55 -6.43 2.94
N ALA A 35 -23.07 -5.76 3.96
CA ALA A 35 -22.53 -4.50 4.45
C ALA A 35 -21.16 -4.66 5.16
N LEU A 36 -20.88 -5.81 5.76
CA LEU A 36 -19.60 -6.07 6.44
C LEU A 36 -18.45 -6.41 5.48
N ARG A 37 -18.74 -7.02 4.33
CA ARG A 37 -17.70 -7.44 3.36
C ARG A 37 -16.79 -6.29 2.91
N PRO A 38 -17.30 -5.11 2.49
CA PRO A 38 -16.44 -3.98 2.10
C PRO A 38 -15.54 -3.49 3.23
N GLY A 39 -16.01 -3.52 4.48
CA GLY A 39 -15.23 -3.11 5.64
C GLY A 39 -14.03 -4.03 5.87
N VAL A 40 -14.24 -5.35 5.83
CA VAL A 40 -13.17 -6.33 6.02
C VAL A 40 -12.16 -6.32 4.87
N VAL A 41 -12.64 -6.30 3.62
CA VAL A 41 -11.77 -6.24 2.44
C VAL A 41 -11.01 -4.92 2.38
N GLY A 42 -11.67 -3.80 2.69
CA GLY A 42 -11.06 -2.48 2.72
C GLY A 42 -9.95 -2.37 3.77
N ALA A 43 -10.16 -2.93 4.96
CA ALA A 43 -9.15 -2.97 6.01
C ALA A 43 -7.90 -3.75 5.57
N ALA A 44 -8.07 -4.95 5.03
CA ALA A 44 -6.95 -5.77 4.55
C ALA A 44 -6.18 -5.11 3.39
N ILE A 45 -6.88 -4.47 2.44
CA ILE A 45 -6.24 -3.74 1.34
C ILE A 45 -5.46 -2.53 1.88
N HIS A 46 -6.01 -1.81 2.84
CA HIS A 46 -5.34 -0.65 3.43
C HIS A 46 -4.08 -1.04 4.19
N GLU A 47 -4.16 -2.10 5.00
CA GLU A 47 -3.01 -2.65 5.72
C GLU A 47 -1.88 -3.07 4.77
N ASN A 48 -2.21 -3.81 3.71
CA ASN A 48 -1.22 -4.22 2.71
C ASN A 48 -0.60 -3.04 1.97
N ARG A 49 -1.38 -2.02 1.61
CA ARG A 49 -0.83 -0.81 0.95
C ARG A 49 0.09 -0.02 1.86
N LEU A 50 -0.24 0.09 3.15
CA LEU A 50 0.62 0.74 4.13
C LEU A 50 1.92 -0.05 4.31
N ALA A 51 1.83 -1.36 4.45
CA ALA A 51 2.99 -2.22 4.58
C ALA A 51 3.91 -2.12 3.35
N ASP A 52 3.36 -2.19 2.13
CA ASP A 52 4.09 -1.97 0.88
C ASP A 52 4.77 -0.58 0.87
N HIS A 53 4.05 0.47 1.26
CA HIS A 53 4.58 1.83 1.32
C HIS A 53 5.78 1.94 2.29
N TYR A 54 5.69 1.36 3.49
CA TYR A 54 6.80 1.36 4.44
C TYR A 54 8.01 0.54 3.95
N GLN A 55 7.79 -0.55 3.22
CA GLN A 55 8.88 -1.32 2.61
C GLN A 55 9.63 -0.52 1.55
N LEU A 56 8.91 0.28 0.76
CA LEU A 56 9.49 1.20 -0.22
C LEU A 56 10.19 2.37 0.46
N ALA A 57 9.54 3.02 1.43
CA ALA A 57 10.08 4.17 2.15
C ALA A 57 11.38 3.82 2.88
N GLY A 58 11.40 2.70 3.63
CA GLY A 58 12.62 2.25 4.31
C GLY A 58 13.75 1.91 3.33
N ARG A 59 13.43 1.39 2.13
CA ARG A 59 14.46 1.18 1.10
C ARG A 59 14.98 2.49 0.55
N MET A 60 14.09 3.45 0.28
CA MET A 60 14.46 4.79 -0.17
C MET A 60 15.35 5.48 0.86
N GLU A 61 15.00 5.46 2.14
CA GLU A 61 15.84 6.01 3.22
C GLU A 61 17.22 5.34 3.28
N THR A 62 17.29 4.03 3.05
CA THR A 62 18.58 3.33 2.97
C THR A 62 19.41 3.84 1.79
N LEU A 63 18.80 4.03 0.62
CA LEU A 63 19.49 4.55 -0.56
C LEU A 63 19.94 6.00 -0.38
N LEU A 64 19.10 6.84 0.22
CA LEU A 64 19.43 8.24 0.50
C LEU A 64 20.55 8.38 1.55
N ALA A 65 20.86 7.32 2.29
CA ALA A 65 22.00 7.26 3.20
C ALA A 65 23.29 6.74 2.53
N GLU A 66 23.21 6.20 1.31
CA GLU A 66 24.39 5.76 0.57
C GLU A 66 25.16 6.96 0.00
N PRO A 67 26.49 6.87 -0.16
CA PRO A 67 27.26 7.93 -0.80
C PRO A 67 26.81 8.19 -2.23
N PHE A 68 26.65 9.47 -2.58
CA PHE A 68 26.28 9.90 -3.94
C PHE A 68 27.15 9.25 -5.02
N THR A 69 28.46 9.14 -4.79
CA THR A 69 29.40 8.56 -5.78
C THR A 69 29.12 7.10 -6.08
N ASP A 70 28.66 6.34 -5.09
CA ASP A 70 28.37 4.90 -5.24
C ASP A 70 27.04 4.70 -5.98
N LEU A 71 26.06 5.55 -5.71
CA LEU A 71 24.80 5.59 -6.46
C LEU A 71 25.01 6.05 -7.91
N ALA A 72 25.84 7.06 -8.13
CA ALA A 72 26.19 7.55 -9.46
C ALA A 72 26.92 6.48 -10.30
N ALA A 73 27.83 5.72 -9.67
CA ALA A 73 28.51 4.61 -10.33
C ALA A 73 27.53 3.49 -10.71
N ALA A 74 26.57 3.18 -9.84
CA ALA A 74 25.53 2.19 -10.13
C ALA A 74 24.56 2.65 -11.23
N ALA A 75 24.20 3.94 -11.26
CA ALA A 75 23.42 4.54 -12.33
C ALA A 75 24.14 4.42 -13.69
N ALA A 76 25.43 4.76 -13.72
CA ALA A 76 26.26 4.61 -14.91
C ALA A 76 26.37 3.13 -15.36
N ALA A 77 26.42 2.19 -14.42
CA ALA A 77 26.45 0.76 -14.72
C ALA A 77 25.10 0.23 -15.26
N ALA A 78 23.97 0.77 -14.81
CA ALA A 78 22.64 0.44 -15.34
C ALA A 78 22.42 1.03 -16.73
N GLY A 79 22.94 2.24 -16.98
CA GLY A 79 22.97 2.89 -18.28
C GLY A 79 21.66 3.50 -18.77
N ASN A 80 20.54 3.25 -18.08
CA ASN A 80 19.24 3.89 -18.32
C ASN A 80 18.32 3.75 -17.10
N GLU A 81 17.26 4.53 -17.08
CA GLU A 81 16.23 4.64 -16.04
C GLU A 81 15.30 3.42 -15.92
N THR A 82 15.28 2.54 -16.93
CA THR A 82 14.41 1.35 -16.97
C THR A 82 15.12 0.06 -16.59
N THR A 83 16.42 0.10 -16.34
CA THR A 83 17.22 -1.07 -15.97
C THR A 83 17.40 -1.13 -14.45
N PRO A 84 16.93 -2.20 -13.78
CA PRO A 84 17.14 -2.35 -12.34
C PRO A 84 18.64 -2.44 -12.01
N THR A 85 19.04 -1.71 -10.99
CA THR A 85 20.43 -1.65 -10.52
C THR A 85 20.74 -2.79 -9.55
N THR A 86 22.00 -2.92 -9.18
CA THR A 86 22.48 -3.87 -8.15
C THR A 86 21.93 -3.58 -6.75
N TYR A 87 21.27 -2.44 -6.54
CA TYR A 87 20.58 -2.12 -5.31
C TYR A 87 19.17 -2.74 -5.22
N SER A 88 18.70 -3.41 -6.26
CA SER A 88 17.45 -4.16 -6.18
C SER A 88 17.57 -5.34 -5.22
N ASP A 89 16.54 -5.59 -4.42
CA ASP A 89 16.58 -6.66 -3.42
C ASP A 89 15.24 -7.37 -3.24
N THR A 90 15.25 -8.51 -2.56
CA THR A 90 14.05 -9.28 -2.23
C THR A 90 13.90 -9.40 -0.73
N VAL A 91 12.73 -9.02 -0.22
CA VAL A 91 12.41 -9.05 1.22
C VAL A 91 11.13 -9.82 1.47
N THR A 92 11.00 -10.33 2.69
CA THR A 92 9.77 -10.96 3.16
C THR A 92 8.82 -9.88 3.67
N HIS A 93 7.66 -9.75 3.03
CA HIS A 93 6.59 -8.85 3.43
C HIS A 93 5.89 -9.39 4.70
N PRO A 94 5.27 -8.53 5.55
CA PRO A 94 4.61 -8.96 6.79
C PRO A 94 3.51 -10.04 6.63
N ASP A 95 2.92 -10.16 5.44
CA ASP A 95 1.96 -11.22 5.09
C ASP A 95 2.63 -12.58 4.75
N GLY A 96 3.96 -12.66 4.80
CA GLY A 96 4.76 -13.85 4.50
C GLY A 96 5.14 -14.00 3.02
N ARG A 97 4.71 -13.11 2.12
CA ARG A 97 5.08 -13.13 0.70
C ARG A 97 6.50 -12.61 0.49
N GLN A 98 7.22 -13.16 -0.48
CA GLN A 98 8.45 -12.54 -0.98
C GLN A 98 8.12 -11.43 -1.97
N ILE A 99 8.63 -10.23 -1.73
CA ILE A 99 8.50 -9.09 -2.65
C ILE A 99 9.89 -8.66 -3.12
N THR A 100 10.01 -8.35 -4.41
CA THR A 100 11.24 -7.76 -4.95
C THR A 100 11.04 -6.27 -5.07
N ARG A 101 11.96 -5.50 -4.48
CA ARG A 101 12.03 -4.05 -4.61
C ARG A 101 13.06 -3.75 -5.69
N ASN A 102 12.60 -3.36 -6.87
CA ASN A 102 13.47 -2.92 -7.94
C ASN A 102 13.94 -1.49 -7.64
N VAL A 103 15.25 -1.27 -7.76
CA VAL A 103 15.85 0.06 -7.61
C VAL A 103 16.38 0.51 -8.95
N PHE A 104 15.85 1.60 -9.46
CA PHE A 104 16.32 2.25 -10.68
C PHE A 104 17.05 3.53 -10.31
N LEU A 105 18.18 3.74 -10.97
CA LEU A 105 19.01 4.92 -10.81
C LEU A 105 19.34 5.44 -12.20
N SER A 106 19.12 6.72 -12.43
CA SER A 106 19.56 7.40 -13.64
C SER A 106 20.07 8.78 -13.29
N ARG A 107 20.95 9.32 -14.11
CA ARG A 107 21.28 10.74 -14.05
C ARG A 107 20.09 11.55 -14.56
N TYR A 108 19.92 12.74 -14.02
CA TYR A 108 18.74 13.56 -14.32
C TYR A 108 19.17 14.88 -14.95
N ASP A 109 18.57 15.21 -16.10
CA ASP A 109 18.67 16.52 -16.73
C ASP A 109 17.52 17.41 -16.23
N ALA A 110 17.87 18.43 -15.44
CA ALA A 110 16.91 19.39 -14.91
C ALA A 110 16.76 20.64 -15.79
N ASP A 111 17.72 20.95 -16.66
CA ASP A 111 17.81 22.22 -17.39
C ASP A 111 17.43 22.11 -18.87
N ASN A 112 17.37 20.87 -19.42
CA ASN A 112 17.06 20.56 -20.80
C ASN A 112 17.95 21.34 -21.78
N ALA A 113 19.24 21.46 -21.46
CA ALA A 113 20.21 22.22 -22.23
C ALA A 113 20.36 21.71 -23.68
N ASP A 114 20.10 20.44 -23.94
CA ASP A 114 20.17 19.83 -25.29
C ASP A 114 18.85 19.93 -26.08
N ALA A 115 17.79 20.44 -25.46
CA ALA A 115 16.49 20.76 -26.04
C ALA A 115 15.68 19.56 -26.59
N ASP A 116 15.88 18.35 -26.06
CA ASP A 116 15.10 17.17 -26.47
C ASP A 116 13.89 16.86 -25.55
N ASN A 117 13.76 17.55 -24.40
CA ASN A 117 12.76 17.35 -23.35
C ASN A 117 12.74 15.94 -22.72
N ASP A 118 13.84 15.20 -22.82
CA ASP A 118 14.00 13.92 -22.15
C ASP A 118 14.88 14.12 -20.89
N PRO A 119 14.35 13.90 -19.68
CA PRO A 119 15.09 14.14 -18.44
C PRO A 119 16.22 13.12 -18.18
N PHE A 120 16.41 12.13 -19.06
CA PHE A 120 17.42 11.08 -18.91
C PHE A 120 18.48 11.08 -20.04
N THR A 121 18.42 12.04 -20.95
CA THR A 121 19.47 12.38 -21.93
C THR A 121 20.15 13.68 -21.51
N GLY A 122 21.25 14.07 -22.16
CA GLY A 122 21.93 15.34 -21.84
C GLY A 122 22.49 15.51 -20.40
N THR A 123 22.43 14.46 -19.58
CA THR A 123 22.38 14.56 -18.11
C THR A 123 23.59 15.20 -17.45
N GLU A 124 23.33 15.88 -16.33
CA GLU A 124 24.34 16.48 -15.45
C GLU A 124 24.99 15.44 -14.50
N ASP A 125 26.18 15.75 -13.98
CA ASP A 125 26.95 14.85 -13.10
C ASP A 125 26.51 14.92 -11.62
N ASP A 126 25.70 15.91 -11.24
CA ASP A 126 25.43 16.32 -9.86
C ASP A 126 24.00 16.04 -9.38
N LEU A 127 23.16 15.47 -10.23
CA LEU A 127 21.77 15.11 -9.91
C LEU A 127 21.42 13.69 -10.34
N LEU A 128 20.86 12.92 -9.40
CA LEU A 128 20.41 11.55 -9.60
C LEU A 128 18.92 11.43 -9.35
N TRP A 129 18.25 10.77 -10.29
CA TRP A 129 16.90 10.25 -10.09
C TRP A 129 16.97 8.84 -9.53
N ILE A 130 16.21 8.62 -8.46
CA ILE A 130 16.13 7.35 -7.75
C ILE A 130 14.67 6.92 -7.72
N ARG A 131 14.41 5.68 -8.13
CA ARG A 131 13.08 5.06 -8.00
C ARG A 131 13.20 3.70 -7.34
N VAL A 132 12.34 3.47 -6.36
CA VAL A 132 12.14 2.16 -5.76
C VAL A 132 10.71 1.72 -6.03
N GLU A 133 10.51 0.55 -6.61
CA GLU A 133 9.17 -0.01 -6.85
C GLU A 133 9.10 -1.48 -6.45
N ILE A 134 7.89 -1.95 -6.15
CA ILE A 134 7.64 -3.38 -5.98
C ILE A 134 7.45 -4.01 -7.37
N ALA A 135 8.24 -5.02 -7.70
CA ALA A 135 8.19 -5.71 -8.97
C ALA A 135 6.78 -6.24 -9.28
N GLY A 136 6.24 -5.89 -10.46
CA GLY A 136 4.90 -6.28 -10.87
C GLY A 136 3.77 -5.49 -10.18
N SER A 137 4.09 -4.39 -9.49
CA SER A 137 3.13 -3.47 -8.87
C SER A 137 3.26 -2.07 -9.46
N ALA A 138 2.19 -1.27 -9.31
CA ALA A 138 2.24 0.17 -9.57
C ALA A 138 2.74 0.98 -8.36
N ASN A 139 3.04 0.31 -7.24
CA ASN A 139 3.58 0.96 -6.05
C ASN A 139 5.06 1.29 -6.25
N GLY A 140 5.38 2.57 -6.36
CA GLY A 140 6.74 3.08 -6.42
C GLY A 140 6.88 4.40 -5.64
N LEU A 141 8.10 4.65 -5.19
CA LEU A 141 8.54 5.94 -4.64
C LEU A 141 9.70 6.44 -5.47
N GLU A 142 9.70 7.73 -5.73
CA GLU A 142 10.72 8.41 -6.52
C GLU A 142 11.29 9.57 -5.70
N SER A 143 12.57 9.85 -5.89
CA SER A 143 13.26 10.96 -5.25
C SER A 143 14.38 11.49 -6.16
N LEU A 144 14.81 12.71 -5.88
CA LEU A 144 15.98 13.32 -6.50
C LEU A 144 17.05 13.51 -5.43
N LEU A 145 18.28 13.12 -5.74
CA LEU A 145 19.43 13.28 -4.86
C LEU A 145 20.49 14.13 -5.57
N SER A 146 20.94 15.19 -4.90
CA SER A 146 22.04 16.02 -5.40
C SER A 146 23.34 15.72 -4.65
N VAL A 147 24.48 15.94 -5.30
CA VAL A 147 25.80 15.84 -4.67
C VAL A 147 26.03 16.88 -3.56
N TYR A 148 25.20 17.93 -3.50
CA TYR A 148 25.35 19.05 -2.57
C TYR A 148 24.48 18.94 -1.31
N ASP A 149 23.71 17.85 -1.17
CA ASP A 149 22.86 17.55 -0.01
C ASP A 149 23.62 16.70 1.04
#